data_AF-A0A1N7N296-F1
#
_entry.id   AF-A0A1N7N296-F1
#
_cell.length_a   1.000
_cell.length_b   1.000
_cell.length_c   1.000
_cell.angle_alpha   90.00
_cell.angle_beta   90.00
_cell.angle_gamma   90.00
#
_symmetry.space_group_name_H-M   'P 1'
#
loop_
_entity.id
_entity.type
_entity.pdbx_description
1 polymer ?
#
loop_
_entity_poly.entity_id
_entity_poly.type
_entity_poly.pdbx_seq_one_letter_code
_entity_poly.pdbx_strand_id
1 'polypeptide(L)'
;MTDTSTRPWPLHPQPRSHEDRRAYLRRLAETYGADYRRFCRSMFGLTATEISTFGQLIPDSALHRLAAGTGLPADQLRDMQYPKIMNDAVTEMRAYFESDEGREWFEHCFGESEGRPS
;
A
#
# COMPACT_ATOMS: atom_id res chain seq x y z
N MET A 1 26.02 -28.78 9.52
CA MET A 1 24.64 -28.30 9.71
C MET A 1 24.74 -26.84 10.15
N THR A 2 24.74 -25.92 9.19
CA THR A 2 24.79 -24.48 9.49
C THR A 2 23.42 -24.04 9.95
N ASP A 3 23.35 -23.61 11.19
CA ASP A 3 22.22 -22.95 11.83
C ASP A 3 21.67 -21.85 10.91
N THR A 4 20.51 -22.09 10.29
CA THR A 4 19.74 -21.07 9.57
C THR A 4 19.03 -20.18 10.57
N SER A 5 19.77 -19.57 11.49
CA SER A 5 19.32 -18.42 12.28
C SER A 5 19.33 -17.19 11.36
N THR A 6 18.39 -17.16 10.43
CA THR A 6 18.08 -16.02 9.56
C THR A 6 16.58 -15.79 9.64
N ARG A 7 16.08 -15.46 10.83
CA ARG A 7 14.88 -14.61 10.88
C ARG A 7 15.38 -13.23 10.49
N PRO A 8 15.11 -12.72 9.25
CA PRO A 8 15.29 -11.31 9.06
C PRO A 8 14.29 -10.67 10.01
N TRP A 9 14.82 -9.84 10.88
CA TRP A 9 14.14 -8.86 11.70
C TRP A 9 12.77 -8.44 11.16
N PRO A 10 11.81 -8.09 12.04
CA PRO A 10 10.54 -7.59 11.56
C PRO A 10 10.78 -6.48 10.52
N LEU A 11 10.15 -6.64 9.36
CA LEU A 11 10.21 -5.69 8.26
C LEU A 11 9.48 -4.43 8.73
N HIS A 12 10.25 -3.37 8.89
CA HIS A 12 9.74 -2.06 9.22
C HIS A 12 10.01 -1.11 8.05
N PRO A 13 9.10 -0.15 7.79
CA PRO A 13 7.84 0.11 8.50
C PRO A 13 6.67 -0.82 8.10
N GLN A 14 5.54 -0.76 8.83
CA GLN A 14 4.26 -1.36 8.41
C GLN A 14 3.65 -0.62 7.21
N PRO A 15 2.80 -1.26 6.40
CA PRO A 15 2.05 -0.60 5.32
C PRO A 15 1.16 0.55 5.80
N ARG A 16 0.87 1.51 4.93
CA ARG A 16 -0.16 2.56 5.18
C ARG A 16 -1.53 2.07 4.68
N SER A 17 -2.62 2.68 5.18
CA SER A 17 -4.01 2.26 4.94
C SER A 17 -4.45 2.17 3.47
N HIS A 18 -3.77 2.90 2.58
CA HIS A 18 -4.07 2.93 1.14
C HIS A 18 -2.78 2.79 0.32
N GLU A 19 -1.82 2.03 0.83
CA GLU A 19 -0.57 1.78 0.13
C GLU A 19 -0.65 0.49 -0.68
N ASP A 20 -0.43 0.57 -1.98
CA ASP A 20 -0.33 -0.64 -2.79
C ASP A 20 0.98 -1.39 -2.48
N ARG A 21 1.00 -2.69 -2.76
CA ARG A 21 2.18 -3.55 -2.51
C ARG A 21 3.47 -3.00 -3.12
N ARG A 22 3.41 -2.43 -4.32
CA ARG A 22 4.60 -1.96 -5.04
C ARG A 22 5.14 -0.70 -4.36
N ALA A 23 4.27 0.24 -4.01
CA ALA A 23 4.63 1.41 -3.23
C ALA A 23 5.22 1.01 -1.88
N TYR A 24 4.59 0.05 -1.19
CA TYR A 24 5.06 -0.45 0.09
C TYR A 24 6.46 -1.07 0.02
N LEU A 25 6.70 -1.98 -0.93
CA LEU A 25 8.03 -2.59 -1.09
C LEU A 25 9.10 -1.58 -1.49
N ARG A 26 8.76 -0.54 -2.26
CA ARG A 26 9.69 0.54 -2.58
C ARG A 26 10.08 1.31 -1.33
N ARG A 27 9.10 1.67 -0.49
CA ARG A 27 9.35 2.35 0.79
C ARG A 27 10.16 1.48 1.76
N LEU A 28 9.94 0.17 1.77
CA LEU A 28 10.80 -0.76 2.50
C LEU A 28 12.24 -0.71 1.96
N ALA A 29 12.44 -0.87 0.65
CA ALA A 29 13.77 -0.83 0.05
C ALA A 29 14.50 0.48 0.39
N GLU A 30 13.82 1.62 0.31
CA GLU A 30 14.34 2.94 0.70
C GLU A 30 14.73 2.97 2.19
N THR A 31 13.89 2.44 3.07
CA THR A 31 14.16 2.37 4.53
C THR A 31 15.43 1.57 4.83
N TYR A 32 15.67 0.49 4.08
CA TYR A 32 16.87 -0.35 4.23
C TYR A 32 18.05 0.12 3.37
N GLY A 33 17.96 1.29 2.71
CA GLY A 33 19.04 1.85 1.89
C GLY A 33 19.39 1.01 0.66
N ALA A 34 18.43 0.25 0.12
CA ALA A 34 18.62 -0.65 -1.00
C ALA A 34 17.87 -0.18 -2.26
N ASP A 35 18.45 -0.46 -3.43
CA ASP A 35 17.71 -0.37 -4.69
C ASP A 35 16.51 -1.33 -4.66
N TYR A 36 15.37 -0.89 -5.20
CA TYR A 36 14.13 -1.67 -5.21
C TYR A 36 14.30 -3.05 -5.86
N ARG A 37 14.94 -3.14 -7.03
CA ARG A 37 15.10 -4.43 -7.72
C ARG A 37 16.03 -5.33 -6.93
N ARG A 38 17.15 -4.80 -6.43
CA ARG A 38 18.07 -5.55 -5.59
C ARG A 38 17.40 -6.06 -4.32
N PHE A 39 16.64 -5.21 -3.64
CA PHE A 39 15.88 -5.56 -2.44
C PHE A 39 14.90 -6.70 -2.73
N CYS A 40 14.12 -6.59 -3.80
CA CYS A 40 13.17 -7.62 -4.18
C CYS A 40 13.83 -8.98 -4.49
N ARG A 41 14.96 -8.97 -5.20
CA ARG A 41 15.72 -10.20 -5.48
C ARG A 41 16.28 -10.81 -4.20
N SER A 42 16.90 -10.00 -3.35
CA SER A 42 17.60 -10.49 -2.15
C SER A 42 16.63 -10.96 -1.06
N MET A 43 15.56 -10.21 -0.79
CA MET A 43 14.64 -10.50 0.30
C MET A 43 13.59 -11.54 -0.07
N PHE A 44 13.09 -11.48 -1.30
CA PHE A 44 11.95 -12.29 -1.74
C PHE A 44 12.29 -13.30 -2.82
N GLY A 45 13.53 -13.33 -3.33
CA GLY A 45 13.96 -14.30 -4.35
C GLY A 45 13.33 -14.07 -5.72
N LEU A 46 12.81 -12.88 -5.99
CA LEU A 46 12.03 -12.60 -7.19
C LEU A 46 12.91 -12.47 -8.44
N THR A 47 12.40 -12.95 -9.58
CA THR A 47 12.97 -12.70 -10.90
C THR A 47 12.66 -11.29 -11.40
N ALA A 48 13.36 -10.82 -12.44
CA ALA A 48 13.09 -9.52 -13.03
C ALA A 48 11.65 -9.38 -13.55
N THR A 49 11.11 -10.45 -14.13
CA THR A 49 9.72 -10.52 -14.60
C THR A 49 8.75 -10.39 -13.43
N GLU A 50 8.93 -11.16 -12.36
CA GLU A 50 8.05 -11.09 -11.18
C GLU A 50 8.15 -9.73 -10.48
N ILE A 51 9.32 -9.09 -10.46
CA ILE A 51 9.47 -7.72 -9.93
C ILE A 51 8.63 -6.73 -10.74
N SER A 52 8.58 -6.89 -12.06
CA SER A 52 7.82 -5.99 -12.93
C SER A 52 6.31 -6.13 -12.75
N THR A 53 5.82 -7.34 -12.43
CA THR A 53 4.39 -7.64 -12.24
C THR A 53 3.97 -7.68 -10.77
N PHE A 54 4.89 -7.46 -9.82
CA PHE A 54 4.68 -7.66 -8.39
C PHE A 54 3.48 -6.89 -7.81
N GLY A 55 3.18 -5.70 -8.36
CA GLY A 55 2.03 -4.90 -7.93
C GLY A 55 0.67 -5.53 -8.27
N GLN A 56 0.63 -6.42 -9.26
CA GLN A 56 -0.56 -7.12 -9.71
C GLN A 56 -0.59 -8.55 -9.15
N LEU A 57 0.50 -9.29 -9.34
CA LEU A 57 0.63 -10.68 -8.94
C LEU A 57 1.83 -10.83 -8.01
N ILE A 58 1.62 -11.48 -6.86
CA ILE A 58 2.69 -11.84 -5.94
C ILE A 58 2.84 -13.36 -5.92
N PRO A 59 4.03 -13.92 -6.18
CA PRO A 59 4.28 -15.34 -5.96
C PRO A 59 4.04 -15.70 -4.49
N ASP A 60 3.39 -16.84 -4.21
CA ASP A 60 3.05 -17.24 -2.83
C ASP A 60 4.29 -17.33 -1.93
N SER A 61 5.43 -17.75 -2.48
CA SER A 61 6.71 -17.78 -1.77
C SER A 61 7.16 -16.40 -1.27
N ALA A 62 7.00 -15.36 -2.09
CA ALA A 62 7.31 -13.98 -1.73
C ALA A 62 6.27 -13.42 -0.76
N LEU A 63 4.99 -13.78 -0.93
CA LEU A 63 3.91 -13.39 -0.03
C LEU A 63 4.12 -13.94 1.38
N HIS A 64 4.47 -15.23 1.51
CA HIS A 64 4.76 -15.84 2.81
C HIS A 64 5.97 -15.20 3.49
N ARG A 65 7.02 -14.86 2.73
CA ARG A 65 8.18 -14.13 3.27
C ARG A 65 7.81 -12.74 3.75
N LEU A 66 6.99 -12.02 2.99
CA LEU A 66 6.51 -10.69 3.36
C LEU A 66 5.60 -10.75 4.60
N ALA A 67 4.70 -11.72 4.67
CA ALA A 67 3.84 -11.97 5.84
C ALA A 67 4.68 -12.30 7.08
N ALA A 68 5.64 -13.22 6.96
CA ALA A 68 6.55 -13.56 8.06
C ALA A 68 7.40 -12.37 8.52
N GLY A 69 7.85 -11.54 7.58
CA GLY A 69 8.63 -10.35 7.89
C GLY A 69 7.80 -9.25 8.54
N THR A 70 6.57 -9.02 8.10
CA THR A 70 5.73 -7.91 8.61
C THR A 70 4.87 -8.30 9.82
N GLY A 71 4.64 -9.60 10.03
CA GLY A 71 3.65 -10.11 10.98
C GLY A 71 2.20 -9.94 10.52
N LEU A 72 1.97 -9.51 9.27
CA LEU A 72 0.63 -9.32 8.71
C LEU A 72 0.10 -10.61 8.06
N PRO A 73 -1.22 -10.81 8.04
CA PRO A 73 -1.84 -11.90 7.28
C PRO A 73 -1.50 -11.83 5.78
N ALA A 74 -1.22 -12.98 5.18
CA ALA A 74 -0.93 -13.08 3.75
C ALA A 74 -2.07 -12.54 2.89
N ASP A 75 -3.33 -12.76 3.28
CA ASP A 75 -4.49 -12.29 2.51
C ASP A 75 -4.57 -10.75 2.49
N GLN A 76 -4.28 -10.10 3.62
CA GLN A 76 -4.20 -8.64 3.68
C GLN A 76 -3.14 -8.09 2.71
N LEU A 77 -1.96 -8.69 2.69
CA LEU A 77 -0.87 -8.30 1.77
C LEU A 77 -1.20 -8.62 0.30
N ARG A 78 -1.94 -9.71 0.04
CA ARG A 78 -2.40 -10.07 -1.31
C ARG A 78 -3.38 -9.03 -1.86
N ASP A 79 -4.19 -8.46 -0.97
CA ASP A 79 -5.25 -7.51 -1.29
C ASP A 79 -4.79 -6.05 -1.42
N MET A 80 -3.53 -5.73 -1.09
CA MET A 80 -2.93 -4.40 -1.30
C MET A 80 -2.67 -4.12 -2.79
N GLN A 81 -3.72 -4.11 -3.59
CA GLN A 81 -3.69 -3.86 -5.03
C GLN A 81 -4.28 -2.48 -5.32
N TYR A 82 -3.60 -1.72 -6.18
CA TYR A 82 -3.98 -0.34 -6.53
C TYR A 82 -5.46 -0.18 -6.94
N PRO A 83 -6.08 -1.07 -7.74
CA PRO A 83 -7.50 -0.95 -8.08
C PRO A 83 -8.44 -1.08 -6.87
N LYS A 84 -8.12 -1.98 -5.93
CA LYS A 84 -8.91 -2.16 -4.70
C LYS A 84 -8.78 -0.94 -3.80
N ILE A 85 -7.56 -0.47 -3.61
CA ILE A 85 -7.26 0.74 -2.84
C ILE A 85 -7.96 1.98 -3.40
N MET A 86 -7.96 2.14 -4.74
CA MET A 86 -8.65 3.26 -5.38
C MET A 86 -10.17 3.14 -5.26
N ASN A 87 -10.73 1.93 -5.38
CA ASN A 87 -12.17 1.71 -5.15
C ASN A 87 -12.56 2.02 -3.70
N ASP A 88 -11.77 1.58 -2.72
CA ASP A 88 -12.02 1.84 -1.30
C ASP A 88 -11.94 3.36 -1.03
N ALA A 89 -10.90 4.03 -1.52
CA ALA A 89 -10.74 5.49 -1.38
C ALA A 89 -11.88 6.27 -2.05
N VAL A 90 -12.33 5.87 -3.25
CA VAL A 90 -13.47 6.49 -3.93
C VAL A 90 -14.77 6.25 -3.17
N THR A 91 -14.93 5.06 -2.57
CA THR A 91 -16.11 4.72 -1.77
C THR A 91 -16.16 5.54 -0.48
N GLU A 92 -15.03 5.67 0.22
CA GLU A 92 -14.91 6.52 1.41
C GLU A 92 -15.17 7.99 1.08
N MET A 93 -14.59 8.49 -0.01
CA MET A 93 -14.80 9.87 -0.46
C MET A 93 -16.27 10.14 -0.81
N ARG A 94 -16.94 9.21 -1.50
CA ARG A 94 -18.37 9.29 -1.80
C ARG A 94 -19.20 9.33 -0.52
N ALA A 95 -18.93 8.40 0.41
CA ALA A 95 -19.66 8.33 1.67
C ALA A 95 -19.52 9.63 2.48
N TYR A 96 -18.33 10.24 2.47
CA TYR A 96 -18.10 11.54 3.10
C TYR A 96 -18.97 12.64 2.44
N PHE A 97 -18.93 12.78 1.11
CA PHE A 97 -19.74 13.79 0.40
C PHE A 97 -21.26 13.60 0.53
N GLU A 98 -21.72 12.36 0.76
CA GLU A 98 -23.13 12.05 1.01
C GLU A 98 -23.55 12.31 2.46
N SER A 99 -22.60 12.49 3.38
CA SER A 99 -22.87 12.78 4.79
C SER A 99 -23.29 14.24 5.03
N ASP A 100 -23.91 14.52 6.18
CA ASP A 100 -24.23 15.89 6.61
C ASP A 100 -22.96 16.75 6.72
N GLU A 101 -21.91 16.21 7.35
CA GLU A 101 -20.62 16.87 7.52
C GLU A 101 -19.98 17.24 6.16
N GLY A 102 -19.99 16.32 5.21
CA GLY A 102 -19.44 16.58 3.87
C GLY A 102 -20.27 17.59 3.07
N ARG A 103 -21.60 17.59 3.24
CA ARG A 103 -22.49 18.60 2.64
C ARG A 103 -22.24 19.99 3.20
N GLU A 104 -22.14 20.10 4.52
CA GLU A 104 -21.80 21.35 5.21
C GLU A 104 -20.43 21.89 4.81
N TRP A 105 -19.42 21.01 4.74
CA TRP A 105 -18.09 21.38 4.25
C TRP A 105 -18.13 21.89 2.81
N PHE A 106 -18.86 21.20 1.92
CA PHE A 106 -18.96 21.59 0.52
C PHE A 106 -19.64 22.96 0.36
N GLU A 107 -20.74 23.19 1.08
CA GLU A 107 -21.45 24.47 1.08
C GLU A 107 -20.59 25.60 1.67
N HIS A 108 -19.82 25.33 2.72
CA HIS A 108 -18.86 26.28 3.27
C HIS A 108 -17.73 26.66 2.27
N CYS A 109 -17.21 25.68 1.52
CA CYS A 109 -16.08 25.89 0.62
C CYS A 109 -16.48 26.44 -0.76
N PHE A 110 -17.67 26.08 -1.26
CA PHE A 110 -18.08 26.32 -2.65
C PHE A 110 -19.47 26.93 -2.79
N GLY A 111 -20.23 27.10 -1.69
CA GLY A 111 -21.47 27.86 -1.69
C GLY A 111 -21.17 29.33 -1.95
N GLU A 112 -21.42 29.79 -3.17
CA GLU A 112 -21.24 31.20 -3.51
C GLU A 112 -22.05 32.09 -2.56
N SER A 113 -21.42 33.14 -2.06
CA SER A 113 -22.09 34.32 -1.55
C SER A 113 -22.92 34.93 -2.69
N GLU A 114 -24.22 34.61 -2.76
CA GLU A 114 -25.17 35.38 -3.56
C GLU A 114 -25.14 36.84 -3.08
N GLY A 115 -24.48 37.69 -3.86
CA GLY A 115 -24.28 39.09 -3.46
C GLY A 115 -23.37 39.87 -4.40
N ARG A 116 -23.61 39.82 -5.72
CA ARG A 116 -23.16 40.91 -6.60
C ARG A 116 -24.29 41.95 -6.72
N PRO A 117 -24.10 43.19 -6.23
CA PRO A 117 -25.09 44.23 -6.40
C PRO A 117 -25.19 44.64 -7.87
N SER A 118 -26.41 44.99 -8.26
CA SER A 118 -26.84 45.41 -9.59
C SER A 118 -26.19 46.70 -10.08
#